data_AF-A0A926W1K8-F1
#
_entry.id   AF-A0A926W1K8-F1
#
_cell.length_a   1.000
_cell.length_b   1.000
_cell.length_c   1.000
_cell.angle_alpha   90.00
_cell.angle_beta   90.00
_cell.angle_gamma   90.00
#
_symmetry.space_group_name_H-M   'P 1'
#
loop_
_entity.id
_entity.type
_entity.pdbx_description
1 polymer ?
#
loop_
_entity_poly.entity_id
_entity_poly.type
_entity_poly.pdbx_seq_one_letter_code
_entity_poly.pdbx_strand_id
1 'polypeptide(L)'
;MPSKTIQVREYTVRAHKREIHTRVFNFVCKQCEQPTQRETFGVRPLYCEQCRPPQAPKKSVVPLKKRKPRAMTYKSGKDIAG
;
A
#
# COMPACT_ATOMS: atom_id res chain seq x y z
N MET A 1 46.72 -4.05 -3.47
CA MET A 1 45.29 -3.89 -3.85
C MET A 1 44.87 -2.46 -3.52
N PRO A 2 44.22 -1.72 -4.42
CA PRO A 2 43.77 -0.36 -4.13
C PRO A 2 42.60 -0.40 -3.13
N SER A 3 42.77 0.25 -1.98
CA SER A 3 41.74 0.40 -0.95
C SER A 3 41.21 1.84 -0.93
N LYS A 4 39.92 2.01 -0.64
CA LYS A 4 39.28 3.32 -0.46
C LYS A 4 38.46 3.30 0.82
N THR A 5 38.59 4.36 1.62
CA THR A 5 37.83 4.56 2.85
C THR A 5 36.46 5.14 2.51
N ILE A 6 35.39 4.40 2.81
CA ILE A 6 34.00 4.82 2.55
C ILE A 6 33.34 5.09 3.91
N GLN A 7 32.79 6.30 4.08
CA GLN A 7 31.96 6.63 5.23
C GLN A 7 30.50 6.25 4.94
N VAL A 8 30.01 5.19 5.57
CA VAL A 8 28.60 4.76 5.48
C VAL A 8 27.80 5.50 6.54
N ARG A 9 26.72 6.19 6.13
CA ARG A 9 25.74 6.76 7.07
C ARG A 9 24.64 5.73 7.28
N GLU A 10 24.54 5.19 8.49
CA GLU A 10 23.46 4.29 8.89
C GLU A 10 22.24 5.12 9.32
N TYR A 11 21.06 4.77 8.81
CA TYR A 11 19.80 5.44 9.15
C TYR A 11 18.90 4.44 9.89
N THR A 12 18.50 4.75 11.11
CA THR A 12 17.51 3.96 11.86
C THR A 12 16.12 4.43 11.51
N VAL A 13 15.32 3.55 10.91
CA VAL A 13 13.93 3.85 10.56
C VAL A 13 13.06 3.73 11.82
N ARG A 14 12.25 4.74 12.12
CA ARG A 14 11.29 4.66 13.23
C ARG A 14 10.22 3.62 12.94
N ALA A 15 9.93 2.76 13.92
CA ALA A 15 8.81 1.83 13.85
C ALA A 15 7.49 2.59 13.80
N HIS A 16 6.63 2.25 12.83
CA HIS A 16 5.31 2.84 12.68
C HIS A 16 4.23 1.87 13.18
N LYS A 17 3.36 2.34 14.08
CA LYS A 17 2.17 1.65 14.55
C LYS A 17 0.93 2.36 13.99
N ARG A 18 -0.05 1.58 13.53
CA ARG A 18 -1.42 2.06 13.26
C ARG A 18 -2.41 1.25 14.08
N GLU A 19 -3.42 1.91 14.60
CA GLU A 19 -4.58 1.26 15.17
C GLU A 19 -5.65 1.14 14.08
N ILE A 20 -6.27 -0.04 13.95
CA ILE A 20 -7.29 -0.29 12.95
C ILE A 20 -8.59 -0.58 13.68
N HIS A 21 -9.53 0.37 13.63
CA HIS A 21 -10.83 0.20 14.26
C HIS A 21 -11.71 -0.74 13.43
N THR A 22 -12.20 -1.79 14.07
CA THR A 22 -13.25 -2.66 13.55
C THR A 22 -14.62 -2.13 13.93
N ARG A 23 -15.64 -2.51 13.15
CA ARG A 23 -17.04 -2.30 13.51
C ARG A 23 -17.81 -3.62 13.38
N VAL A 24 -18.73 -3.82 14.30
CA VAL A 24 -19.67 -4.95 14.27
C VAL A 24 -20.94 -4.51 13.55
N PHE A 25 -21.33 -5.24 12.51
CA PHE A 25 -22.57 -5.02 11.78
C PHE A 25 -23.53 -6.17 12.00
N ASN A 26 -24.77 -5.84 12.36
CA ASN A 26 -25.91 -6.75 12.33
C ASN A 26 -26.67 -6.50 11.02
N PHE A 27 -26.80 -7.52 10.18
CA PHE A 27 -27.43 -7.41 8.86
C PHE A 27 -28.06 -8.73 8.44
N VAL A 28 -28.92 -8.68 7.42
CA VAL A 28 -29.53 -9.87 6.81
C VAL A 28 -28.73 -10.25 5.58
N CYS A 29 -28.30 -11.51 5.48
CA CYS A 29 -27.53 -11.99 4.34
C CYS A 29 -28.36 -11.97 3.05
N LYS A 30 -27.84 -11.42 1.95
CA LYS A 30 -28.57 -11.37 0.68
C LYS A 30 -28.86 -12.75 0.04
N GLN A 31 -28.12 -13.80 0.42
CA GLN A 31 -28.26 -15.13 -0.20
C GLN A 31 -29.08 -16.10 0.64
N CYS A 32 -28.88 -16.16 1.96
CA CYS A 32 -29.61 -17.07 2.83
C CYS A 32 -30.71 -16.39 3.66
N GLU A 33 -30.83 -15.06 3.57
CA GLU A 33 -31.84 -14.26 4.28
C GLU A 33 -31.83 -14.41 5.81
N GLN A 34 -30.77 -14.99 6.36
CA GLN A 34 -30.62 -15.16 7.80
C GLN A 34 -30.03 -13.88 8.44
N PRO A 35 -30.51 -13.51 9.65
CA PRO A 35 -29.91 -12.45 10.43
C PRO A 35 -28.52 -12.89 10.91
N THR A 36 -27.50 -12.10 10.60
CA THR A 36 -26.10 -12.41 10.92
C THR A 36 -25.36 -11.19 11.46
N GLN A 37 -24.33 -11.47 12.26
CA GLN A 37 -23.46 -10.47 12.85
C GLN A 37 -22.04 -10.69 12.36
N ARG A 38 -21.35 -9.60 11.99
CA ARG A 38 -19.97 -9.69 11.50
C ARG A 38 -19.12 -8.48 11.88
N GLU A 39 -17.91 -8.76 12.33
CA GLU A 39 -16.87 -7.77 12.55
C GLU A 39 -16.10 -7.53 11.24
N THR A 40 -16.07 -6.28 10.78
CA THR A 40 -15.32 -5.91 9.56
C THR A 40 -14.68 -4.55 9.67
N PHE A 41 -13.63 -4.36 8.87
CA PHE A 41 -13.05 -3.07 8.61
C PHE A 41 -13.78 -2.41 7.43
N GLY A 42 -14.25 -1.18 7.60
CA GLY A 42 -14.85 -0.39 6.51
C GLY A 42 -16.36 -0.56 6.37
N VAL A 43 -16.81 -0.87 5.14
CA VAL A 43 -18.22 -0.82 4.71
C VAL A 43 -19.00 -2.04 5.21
N ARG A 44 -20.31 -1.87 5.45
CA ARG A 44 -21.23 -2.93 5.86
C ARG A 44 -21.16 -4.14 4.90
N PRO A 45 -20.98 -5.38 5.39
CA PRO A 45 -20.98 -6.60 4.58
C PRO A 45 -22.35 -6.90 3.97
N LEU A 46 -22.36 -7.57 2.80
CA LEU A 46 -23.59 -7.97 2.09
C LEU A 46 -23.97 -9.46 2.31
N TYR A 47 -22.96 -10.29 2.57
CA TYR A 47 -23.11 -11.74 2.72
C TYR A 47 -22.50 -12.20 4.05
N CYS A 48 -23.07 -13.25 4.64
CA CYS A 48 -22.50 -13.93 5.81
C CYS A 48 -21.16 -14.62 5.47
N GLU A 49 -20.49 -15.17 6.47
CA GLU A 49 -19.17 -15.83 6.26
C GLU A 49 -19.26 -17.08 5.39
N GLN A 50 -20.40 -17.76 5.36
CA GLN A 50 -20.61 -18.98 4.56
C GLN A 50 -21.00 -18.66 3.10
N CYS A 51 -21.81 -17.62 2.90
CA CYS A 51 -22.29 -17.23 1.57
C CYS A 51 -21.31 -16.30 0.82
N ARG A 52 -20.27 -15.80 1.48
CA ARG A 52 -19.32 -14.89 0.83
C ARG A 52 -18.61 -15.64 -0.31
N PRO A 53 -18.57 -15.07 -1.54
CA PRO A 53 -17.82 -15.68 -2.62
C PRO A 53 -16.33 -15.75 -2.27
N PRO A 54 -15.62 -16.82 -2.69
CA PRO A 54 -14.20 -16.97 -2.43
C PRO A 54 -13.45 -15.74 -2.93
N GLN A 55 -12.64 -15.12 -2.06
CA GLN A 55 -11.84 -13.97 -2.46
C GLN A 55 -10.86 -14.40 -3.55
N ALA A 56 -10.82 -13.65 -4.64
CA ALA A 56 -9.77 -13.84 -5.63
C ALA A 56 -8.40 -13.77 -4.93
N PRO A 57 -7.45 -14.64 -5.31
CA PRO A 57 -6.11 -14.61 -4.72
C PRO A 57 -5.57 -13.19 -4.86
N LYS A 58 -5.11 -12.61 -3.74
CA LYS A 58 -4.47 -11.30 -3.75
C LYS A 58 -3.33 -11.39 -4.76
N LYS A 59 -3.46 -10.71 -5.92
CA LYS A 59 -2.36 -10.59 -6.86
C LYS A 59 -1.18 -10.10 -6.03
N SER A 60 -0.12 -10.91 -5.96
CA SER A 60 1.09 -10.55 -5.24
C SER A 60 1.45 -9.14 -5.70
N VAL A 61 1.74 -8.26 -4.74
CA VAL A 61 2.10 -6.86 -5.01
C VAL A 61 3.20 -6.91 -6.05
N VAL A 62 2.87 -6.64 -7.31
CA VAL A 62 3.87 -6.60 -8.37
C VAL A 62 4.79 -5.47 -7.94
N PRO A 63 6.09 -5.72 -7.71
CA PRO A 63 6.99 -4.66 -7.32
C PRO A 63 6.87 -3.57 -8.39
N LEU A 64 6.46 -2.36 -7.98
CA LEU A 64 6.52 -1.19 -8.85
C LEU A 64 7.96 -1.12 -9.34
N LYS A 65 8.21 -1.54 -10.60
CA LYS A 65 9.53 -1.45 -11.20
C LYS A 65 9.92 0.02 -11.10
N LYS A 66 10.92 0.33 -10.28
CA LYS A 66 11.46 1.68 -10.09
C LYS A 66 11.74 2.23 -11.49
N ARG A 67 10.89 3.15 -11.97
CA ARG A 67 11.13 3.82 -13.25
C ARG A 67 12.41 4.62 -13.08
N LYS A 68 13.36 4.47 -14.00
CA LYS A 68 14.54 5.30 -14.02
C LYS A 68 14.09 6.77 -14.05
N PRO A 69 14.65 7.66 -13.22
CA PRO A 69 14.35 9.08 -13.30
C PRO A 69 14.66 9.56 -14.72
N ARG A 70 13.82 10.46 -15.26
CA ARG A 70 14.07 11.06 -16.57
C ARG A 70 15.35 11.87 -16.50
N ALA A 71 16.17 11.81 -17.55
CA ALA A 71 17.37 12.62 -17.64
C ALA A 71 17.01 14.11 -17.59
N MET A 72 17.65 14.86 -16.68
CA MET A 72 17.49 16.30 -16.54
C MET A 72 18.42 17.00 -17.54
N THR A 73 17.87 17.63 -18.57
CA THR A 73 18.66 18.45 -19.50
C THR A 73 18.76 19.87 -18.96
N TYR A 74 19.94 20.26 -18.49
CA TYR A 74 20.22 21.66 -18.14
C TYR A 74 20.48 22.44 -19.43
N LYS A 75 19.72 23.52 -19.68
CA LYS A 75 20.08 24.50 -20.70
C LYS A 75 21.12 25.43 -20.07
N SER A 76 22.39 25.28 -20.45
CA SER A 76 23.41 26.26 -20.11
C SER A 76 23.08 27.56 -20.84
N GLY A 77 22.60 28.56 -20.11
CA GLY A 77 22.46 29.92 -20.62
C GLY A 77 23.84 30.49 -20.94
N LYS A 78 24.29 30.26 -22.17
CA LYS A 78 25.20 31.18 -22.84
C LYS A 78 24.32 32.34 -23.33
N ASP A 79 24.87 33.55 -23.30
CA ASP A 79 24.25 34.82 -23.70
C ASP A 79 23.58 35.61 -22.55
N ILE A 80 24.39 36.00 -21.56
CA ILE A 80 24.26 37.34 -20.97
C ILE A 80 25.47 38.12 -21.52
N ALA A 81 25.28 38.73 -22.69
CA ALA A 81 26.21 39.71 -23.22
C ALA A 81 26.04 41.01 -22.42
N GLY A 82 27.14 41.51 -21.86
CA GLY A 82 27.30 42.85 -21.32
C GLY A 82 28.35 43.59 -22.11
#